data_AF-A0A0B6ZXJ2-F1
#
_entry.id   AF-A0A0B6ZXJ2-F1
#
_cell.length_a   1.000
_cell.length_b   1.000
_cell.length_c   1.000
_cell.angle_alpha   90.00
_cell.angle_beta   90.00
_cell.angle_gamma   90.00
#
_symmetry.space_group_name_H-M   'P 1'
#
loop_
_entity.id
_entity.type
_entity.pdbx_description
1 polymer ?
#
loop_
_entity_poly.entity_id
_entity_poly.type
_entity_poly.pdbx_seq_one_letter_code
_entity_poly.pdbx_strand_id
1 'polypeptide(L)'
;MATVVKKVISDLRITDINAELERRKLDKIGTKTVLAERLKKALVEEGKDPNTFQFDVLLDGNEDEFLGNDGTAGIDKRVSSVNGKAVGANTAQGRVRSGI
;
A
#
# COMPACT_ATOMS: atom_id res chain seq x y z
N MET A 1 10.83 14.32 -31.02
CA MET A 1 11.64 13.09 -31.00
C MET A 1 11.19 12.32 -29.77
N ALA A 2 10.50 11.19 -29.92
CA ALA A 2 10.15 10.35 -28.78
C ALA A 2 11.44 9.71 -28.25
N THR A 3 11.79 9.99 -26.99
CA THR A 3 12.96 9.41 -26.35
C THR A 3 12.55 8.15 -25.60
N VAL A 4 13.14 7.01 -25.98
CA VAL A 4 12.96 5.75 -25.25
C VAL A 4 13.93 5.77 -24.08
N VAL A 5 13.44 5.63 -22.86
CA VAL A 5 14.27 5.51 -21.66
C VAL A 5 14.08 4.16 -20.99
N LYS A 6 15.15 3.68 -20.38
CA LYS A 6 15.19 2.40 -19.68
C LYS A 6 14.89 2.59 -18.21
N LYS A 7 13.79 2.01 -17.74
CA LYS A 7 13.34 2.09 -16.35
C LYS A 7 13.11 0.73 -15.73
N VAL A 8 13.37 0.59 -14.44
CA VAL A 8 13.06 -0.63 -13.66
C VAL A 8 11.61 -0.61 -13.21
N ILE A 9 11.02 -1.77 -12.90
CA ILE A 9 9.62 -1.89 -12.42
C ILE A 9 9.25 -0.89 -11.32
N SER A 10 10.16 -0.66 -10.37
CA SER A 10 9.91 0.25 -9.24
C SER A 10 9.74 1.71 -9.69
N ASP A 11 10.37 2.09 -10.81
CA ASP A 11 10.36 3.44 -11.39
C ASP A 11 9.36 3.57 -12.57
N LEU A 12 8.68 2.48 -12.93
CA LEU A 12 7.58 2.50 -13.88
C LEU A 12 6.32 3.10 -13.26
N ARG A 13 5.51 3.78 -14.09
CA ARG A 13 4.18 4.26 -13.70
C ARG A 13 3.16 3.13 -13.81
N ILE A 14 2.02 3.27 -13.15
CA ILE A 14 0.92 2.30 -13.23
C ILE A 14 0.51 2.05 -14.69
N THR A 15 0.46 3.09 -15.53
CA THR A 15 0.14 2.96 -16.96
C THR A 15 1.15 2.08 -17.69
N ASP A 16 2.44 2.28 -17.44
CA ASP A 16 3.52 1.53 -18.09
C ASP A 16 3.52 0.07 -17.59
N ILE A 17 3.33 -0.15 -16.28
CA ILE A 17 3.17 -1.49 -15.69
C ILE A 17 1.95 -2.20 -16.29
N ASN A 18 0.82 -1.50 -16.40
CA ASN A 18 -0.41 -2.06 -16.97
C ASN A 18 -0.26 -2.42 -18.44
N ALA A 19 0.42 -1.59 -19.24
CA ALA A 19 0.71 -1.89 -20.63
C ALA A 19 1.53 -3.19 -20.75
N GLU A 20 2.53 -3.38 -19.89
CA GLU A 20 3.34 -4.59 -19.92
C GLU A 20 2.60 -5.82 -19.38
N LEU A 21 1.77 -5.66 -18.34
CA LEU A 21 0.88 -6.73 -17.86
C LEU A 21 -0.13 -7.15 -18.95
N GLU A 22 -0.72 -6.20 -19.66
CA GLU A 22 -1.63 -6.45 -20.78
C GLU A 22 -0.95 -7.17 -21.94
N ARG A 23 0.28 -6.78 -22.27
CA ARG A 23 1.09 -7.46 -23.30
C ARG A 23 1.34 -8.93 -22.95
N ARG A 24 1.37 -9.25 -21.65
CA ARG A 24 1.55 -10.60 -21.11
C ARG A 24 0.23 -11.29 -20.73
N LYS A 25 -0.91 -10.64 -20.98
CA LYS A 25 -2.26 -11.11 -20.60
C LYS A 25 -2.42 -11.41 -19.11
N LEU A 26 -1.79 -10.59 -18.26
CA LEU A 26 -1.90 -10.64 -16.81
C LEU A 26 -2.95 -9.65 -16.30
N ASP A 27 -3.48 -9.91 -15.09
CA ASP A 27 -4.47 -9.00 -14.49
C ASP A 27 -3.85 -7.65 -14.12
N LYS A 28 -4.55 -6.59 -14.53
CA LYS A 28 -4.25 -5.18 -14.22
C LYS A 28 -4.96 -4.69 -12.94
N ILE A 29 -5.32 -5.59 -12.04
CA ILE A 29 -6.16 -5.29 -10.87
C ILE A 29 -5.28 -5.14 -9.62
N GLY A 30 -5.38 -3.99 -8.96
CA GLY A 30 -4.74 -3.73 -7.66
C GLY A 30 -3.99 -2.41 -7.62
N THR A 31 -3.27 -2.18 -6.51
CA THR A 31 -2.38 -1.03 -6.31
C THR A 31 -1.07 -1.20 -7.08
N LYS A 32 -0.30 -0.12 -7.28
CA LYS A 32 1.01 -0.13 -7.96
C LYS A 32 1.92 -1.26 -7.48
N THR A 33 1.95 -1.51 -6.17
CA THR A 33 2.74 -2.59 -5.54
C THR A 33 2.28 -3.96 -5.99
N VAL A 34 0.97 -4.23 -5.98
CA VAL A 34 0.41 -5.52 -6.43
C VAL A 34 0.71 -5.76 -7.91
N LEU A 35 0.52 -4.72 -8.75
CA LEU A 35 0.82 -4.80 -10.18
C LEU A 35 2.31 -5.02 -10.45
N ALA A 36 3.16 -4.30 -9.70
CA ALA A 36 4.61 -4.48 -9.76
C ALA A 36 4.98 -5.91 -9.39
N GLU A 37 4.53 -6.45 -8.26
CA GLU A 37 4.83 -7.83 -7.85
C GLU A 37 4.36 -8.88 -8.85
N ARG A 38 3.16 -8.72 -9.42
CA ARG A 38 2.66 -9.59 -10.49
C ARG A 38 3.57 -9.57 -11.70
N LEU A 39 3.97 -8.37 -12.14
CA LEU A 39 4.88 -8.22 -13.26
C LEU A 39 6.26 -8.82 -12.95
N LYS A 40 6.76 -8.63 -11.72
CA LYS A 40 8.02 -9.24 -11.26
C LYS A 40 7.95 -10.76 -11.32
N LYS A 41 6.86 -11.36 -10.84
CA LYS A 41 6.67 -12.81 -10.87
C LYS A 41 6.66 -13.35 -12.29
N ALA A 42 5.96 -12.69 -13.20
CA ALA A 42 5.93 -13.07 -14.62
C ALA A 42 7.32 -12.97 -15.28
N LEU A 43 8.15 -11.99 -14.89
CA LEU A 43 9.53 -11.93 -15.36
C LEU A 43 10.36 -13.13 -14.88
N VAL A 44 10.22 -13.52 -13.61
CA VAL A 44 10.94 -14.69 -13.06
C VAL A 44 10.50 -15.97 -13.76
N GLU A 45 9.21 -16.12 -14.06
CA GLU A 45 8.68 -17.25 -14.84
C GLU A 45 9.23 -17.28 -16.27
N GLU A 46 9.55 -16.12 -16.86
CA GLU A 46 10.28 -16.01 -18.13
C GLU A 46 11.80 -16.23 -17.99
N GLY A 47 12.32 -16.41 -16.77
CA GLY A 47 13.76 -16.54 -16.50
C GLY A 47 14.52 -15.22 -16.47
N LYS A 48 13.84 -14.10 -16.22
CA LYS A 48 14.41 -12.74 -16.16
C LYS A 48 14.40 -12.20 -14.72
N ASP A 49 15.41 -11.40 -14.39
CA ASP A 49 15.54 -10.79 -13.07
C ASP A 49 14.69 -9.52 -12.92
N PRO A 50 13.64 -9.52 -12.07
CA PRO A 50 12.70 -8.41 -11.96
C PRO A 50 13.24 -7.11 -11.37
N ASN A 51 14.38 -7.17 -10.69
CA ASN A 51 15.02 -6.00 -10.10
C ASN A 51 16.07 -5.35 -11.03
N THR A 52 16.58 -6.09 -12.02
CA THR A 52 17.58 -5.59 -12.98
C THR A 52 17.00 -5.42 -14.38
N PHE A 53 15.86 -6.03 -14.67
CA PHE A 53 15.19 -5.90 -15.96
C PHE A 53 14.74 -4.45 -16.18
N GLN A 54 15.16 -3.90 -17.31
CA GLN A 54 14.86 -2.55 -17.75
C GLN A 54 13.80 -2.60 -18.85
N PHE A 55 12.78 -1.77 -18.70
CA PHE A 55 11.70 -1.60 -19.65
C PHE A 55 11.94 -0.34 -20.47
N ASP A 56 11.68 -0.46 -21.77
CA ASP A 56 11.74 0.64 -22.71
C ASP A 56 10.43 1.44 -22.61
N VAL A 57 10.50 2.61 -21.97
CA VAL A 57 9.36 3.52 -21.79
C VAL A 57 9.51 4.70 -22.74
N LEU A 58 8.43 5.04 -23.43
CA LEU A 58 8.37 6.23 -24.28
C LEU A 58 8.13 7.46 -23.40
N LEU A 59 9.11 8.38 -23.36
CA LEU A 59 8.93 9.68 -22.74
C LEU A 59 8.24 10.63 -23.72
N ASP A 60 6.92 10.56 -23.75
CA ASP A 60 6.10 11.57 -24.41
C ASP A 60 5.86 12.75 -23.46
N GLY A 61 6.92 13.52 -23.13
CA GLY A 61 6.89 14.90 -22.59
C GLY A 61 5.99 15.25 -21.39
N ASN A 62 5.23 14.32 -20.82
CA ASN A 62 4.35 14.49 -19.67
C ASN A 62 5.09 13.97 -18.44
N GLU A 63 6.08 14.74 -18.02
CA GLU A 63 6.51 14.82 -16.62
C GLU A 63 5.42 15.54 -15.81
N ASP A 64 5.23 15.16 -14.54
CA ASP A 64 4.16 15.62 -13.61
C ASP A 64 2.76 15.01 -13.89
N GLU A 65 2.07 14.23 -13.04
CA GLU A 65 2.18 13.95 -11.62
C GLU A 65 1.65 12.54 -11.30
N PHE A 66 2.42 11.72 -10.59
CA PHE A 66 1.95 10.98 -9.42
C PHE A 66 3.16 10.37 -8.70
N LEU A 67 3.82 11.18 -7.88
CA LEU A 67 4.70 10.71 -6.81
C LEU A 67 3.85 10.10 -5.69
N GLY A 68 3.23 8.97 -5.96
CA GLY A 68 2.53 8.17 -4.95
C GLY A 68 3.36 6.98 -4.52
N ASN A 69 4.52 7.27 -3.92
CA ASN A 69 5.23 6.33 -3.08
C ASN A 69 4.68 6.48 -1.65
N ASP A 70 3.38 6.34 -1.44
CA ASP A 70 2.87 6.01 -0.11
C ASP A 70 2.80 4.46 -0.10
N GLY A 71 3.67 3.76 0.62
CA GLY A 71 3.89 4.07 2.01
C GLY A 71 2.58 3.96 2.78
N THR A 72 1.71 2.99 2.46
CA THR A 72 0.75 2.46 3.45
C THR A 72 1.46 1.74 4.61
N ALA A 73 2.57 2.30 5.11
CA ALA A 73 2.98 2.20 6.50
C ALA A 73 2.14 3.19 7.33
N GLY A 74 0.82 3.07 7.19
CA GLY A 74 -0.20 3.78 7.96
C GLY A 74 -1.21 2.81 8.54
N ILE A 75 -0.84 1.53 8.73
CA ILE A 75 -1.51 0.69 9.72
C ILE A 75 -1.10 1.28 11.07
N ASP A 76 -1.82 2.30 11.51
CA ASP A 76 -1.76 2.75 12.89
C ASP A 76 -2.17 1.55 13.77
N LYS A 77 -1.16 0.83 14.25
CA LYS A 77 -1.25 -0.06 15.40
C LYS A 77 -1.45 0.83 16.63
N ARG A 78 -2.65 1.37 16.80
CA ARG A 78 -3.14 1.92 18.06
C ARG A 78 -4.65 2.15 17.96
N VAL A 79 -5.41 1.04 17.93
CA VAL A 79 -6.68 1.08 18.67
C VAL A 79 -6.28 1.38 20.11
N SER A 80 -6.50 2.64 20.44
CA SER A 80 -6.09 3.24 21.69
C SER A 80 -6.84 2.51 22.78
N SER A 81 -6.06 1.99 23.72
CA SER A 81 -6.45 1.79 25.11
C SER A 81 -7.58 2.75 25.48
N VAL A 82 -8.83 2.27 25.49
CA VAL A 82 -9.90 2.98 26.19
C VAL A 82 -9.72 2.64 27.65
N ASN A 83 -8.98 3.56 28.26
CA ASN A 83 -9.13 4.06 29.61
C ASN A 83 -10.06 3.25 30.52
N GLY A 84 -9.46 2.73 31.60
CA GLY A 84 -10.19 2.09 32.66
C GLY A 84 -11.26 3.00 33.26
N LYS A 85 -12.42 2.43 33.53
CA LYS A 85 -13.27 2.91 34.62
C LYS A 85 -13.01 2.02 35.83
N ALA A 86 -11.98 2.40 36.58
CA ALA A 86 -11.88 2.00 37.97
C ALA A 86 -13.13 2.53 38.70
N VAL A 87 -14.13 1.68 38.91
CA VAL A 87 -15.20 1.95 39.89
C VAL A 87 -14.69 1.51 41.26
N GLY A 88 -13.77 2.31 41.81
CA GLY A 88 -13.48 2.30 43.23
C GLY A 88 -14.42 3.29 43.92
N ALA A 89 -15.38 2.80 44.70
CA ALA A 89 -15.98 3.55 45.80
C ALA A 89 -16.61 2.57 46.80
N ASN A 90 -15.75 1.88 47.55
CA ASN A 90 -16.10 1.50 48.90
C ASN A 90 -16.21 2.80 49.72
N THR A 91 -17.40 3.12 50.21
CA THR A 91 -17.56 4.00 51.37
C THR A 91 -18.71 3.45 52.19
N ALA A 92 -18.33 2.72 53.23
CA ALA A 92 -19.19 2.40 54.35
C ALA A 92 -19.63 3.72 55.01
N GLN A 93 -20.91 3.86 55.33
CA GLN A 93 -21.46 4.40 56.58
C GLN A 93 -22.89 4.92 56.35
N GLY A 94 -23.84 4.48 57.18
CA GLY A 94 -25.17 5.06 57.19
C GLY A 94 -26.21 4.23 57.93
N ARG A 95 -25.96 3.99 59.22
CA ARG A 95 -26.96 3.52 60.18
C ARG A 95 -28.13 4.53 60.27
N VAL A 96 -29.29 4.08 60.77
CA VAL A 96 -30.52 4.81 61.20
C VAL A 96 -31.57 5.02 60.09
N ARG A 97 -32.90 4.83 60.22
CA ARG A 97 -33.93 4.85 61.30
C ARG A 97 -35.19 4.12 60.74
N SER A 98 -35.83 3.18 61.45
CA SER A 98 -37.07 3.34 62.27
C SER A 98 -38.35 3.77 61.51
N GLY A 99 -39.44 2.98 61.69
CA GLY A 99 -40.85 3.28 61.38
C GLY A 99 -41.35 2.57 60.11
N ILE A 100 -42.46 1.84 60.05
CA ILE A 100 -43.67 1.68 60.88
C ILE A 100 -44.07 0.19 60.84
#